data_AF-A0A3Q9QQ97-F1
#
_entry.id   AF-A0A3Q9QQ97-F1
#
_cell.length_a   1.000
_cell.length_b   1.000
_cell.length_c   1.000
_cell.angle_alpha   90.00
_cell.angle_beta   90.00
_cell.angle_gamma   90.00
#
_symmetry.space_group_name_H-M   'P 1'
#
loop_
_entity.id
_entity.type
_entity.pdbx_description
1 polymer ?
#
loop_
_entity_poly.entity_id
_entity_poly.type
_entity_poly.pdbx_seq_one_letter_code
_entity_poly.pdbx_strand_id
1 'polypeptide(L)'
;MVQKLLSTAAADIRVTIIKLADRLHNMRTLSVKRIEKKVPYANETIIFFSPLAKKLGLYHIQEELEELAFQYLNPPKYAGGSKLQQCLN
;
A
#
# COMPACT_ATOMS: atom_id res chain seq x y z
N MET A 1 26.34 6.65 -14.99
CA MET A 1 26.82 5.48 -15.76
C MET A 1 26.81 4.16 -14.96
N VAL A 2 26.37 4.11 -13.69
CA VAL A 2 26.30 2.83 -12.92
C VAL A 2 24.88 2.26 -12.75
N GLN A 3 23.81 3.08 -12.77
CA GLN A 3 22.44 2.54 -12.58
C GLN A 3 21.79 1.94 -13.84
N LYS A 4 22.44 2.03 -15.00
CA LYS A 4 22.00 1.33 -16.23
C LYS A 4 22.42 -0.16 -16.26
N LEU A 5 23.27 -0.61 -15.32
CA LEU A 5 23.86 -1.95 -15.34
C LEU A 5 23.07 -3.05 -14.59
N LEU A 6 21.98 -2.71 -13.87
CA LEU A 6 21.20 -3.70 -13.10
C LEU A 6 19.91 -4.13 -13.81
N SER A 7 19.90 -4.08 -15.14
CA SER A 7 18.92 -4.80 -15.94
C SER A 7 19.38 -6.25 -16.10
N THR A 8 18.67 -7.20 -15.48
CA THR A 8 18.67 -8.58 -15.97
C THR A 8 17.32 -9.19 -15.68
N ALA A 9 16.73 -9.84 -16.67
CA ALA A 9 15.33 -10.28 -16.77
C ALA A 9 14.86 -11.37 -15.77
N ALA A 10 15.48 -11.43 -14.57
CA ALA A 10 14.99 -12.10 -13.37
C ALA A 10 14.81 -11.10 -12.18
N ALA A 11 14.92 -9.79 -12.45
CA ALA A 11 14.88 -8.71 -11.47
C ALA A 11 13.48 -8.16 -11.17
N ASP A 12 12.48 -8.43 -12.02
CA ASP A 12 11.19 -7.73 -11.97
C ASP A 12 10.39 -7.99 -10.69
N ILE A 13 10.30 -9.26 -10.28
CA ILE A 13 9.51 -9.63 -9.11
C ILE A 13 10.13 -9.15 -7.80
N ARG A 14 11.46 -9.29 -7.64
CA ARG A 14 12.16 -8.85 -6.42
C ARG A 14 12.12 -7.34 -6.27
N VAL A 15 12.31 -6.60 -7.37
CA VAL A 15 12.17 -5.13 -7.37
C VAL A 15 10.75 -4.73 -7.00
N THR A 16 9.74 -5.46 -7.50
CA THR A 16 8.34 -5.21 -7.15
C THR A 16 8.06 -5.48 -5.67
N ILE A 17 8.59 -6.57 -5.10
CA ILE A 17 8.47 -6.88 -3.67
C ILE A 17 9.12 -5.79 -2.81
N ILE A 18 10.32 -5.32 -3.19
CA ILE A 18 11.00 -4.22 -2.48
C ILE A 18 10.14 -2.94 -2.51
N LYS A 19 9.54 -2.61 -3.66
CA LYS A 19 8.64 -1.46 -3.77
C LYS A 19 7.36 -1.61 -2.95
N LEU A 20 6.81 -2.82 -2.86
CA LEU A 20 5.66 -3.11 -2.00
C LEU A 20 6.01 -2.95 -0.51
N ALA A 21 7.17 -3.44 -0.09
CA ALA A 21 7.66 -3.29 1.28
C ALA A 21 7.90 -1.81 1.64
N ASP A 22 8.53 -1.05 0.76
CA ASP A 22 8.69 0.40 0.92
C ASP A 22 7.34 1.11 1.00
N ARG A 23 6.39 0.77 0.12
CA ARG A 23 5.05 1.34 0.16
C ARG A 23 4.34 1.04 1.49
N LEU A 24 4.42 -0.19 1.98
CA LEU A 24 3.84 -0.60 3.25
C LEU A 24 4.44 0.21 4.41
N HIS A 25 5.76 0.35 4.46
CA HIS A 25 6.41 1.19 5.46
C HIS A 25 5.96 2.66 5.39
N ASN A 26 5.86 3.22 4.19
CA ASN A 26 5.37 4.58 4.00
C ASN A 26 3.90 4.75 4.45
N MET A 27 3.06 3.72 4.29
CA MET A 27 1.68 3.74 4.77
C MET A 27 1.60 3.66 6.30
N ARG A 28 2.46 2.86 6.93
CA ARG A 28 2.60 2.78 8.40
C ARG A 28 3.03 4.11 9.03
N THR A 29 3.80 4.90 8.29
CA THR A 29 4.34 6.20 8.74
C THR A 29 3.67 7.39 8.06
N LEU A 30 2.52 7.21 7.39
CA LEU A 30 1.92 8.27 6.56
C LEU A 30 1.51 9.51 7.36
N SER A 31 1.36 9.38 8.68
CA SER A 31 1.10 10.49 9.61
C SER A 31 2.13 11.62 9.52
N VAL A 32 3.40 11.32 9.20
CA VAL A 32 4.48 12.31 9.09
C VAL A 32 4.51 13.06 7.76
N LYS A 33 3.79 12.58 6.72
CA LYS A 33 3.68 13.32 5.46
C LYS A 33 2.79 14.55 5.63
N ARG A 34 2.97 15.56 4.77
CA ARG A 34 2.08 16.72 4.68
C ARG A 34 0.65 16.27 4.39
N ILE A 35 -0.34 16.94 5.00
CA ILE A 35 -1.78 16.60 4.90
C ILE A 35 -2.23 16.45 3.43
N GLU A 36 -1.83 17.40 2.58
CA GLU A 36 -2.12 17.40 1.14
C GLU A 36 -1.64 16.15 0.38
N LYS A 37 -0.63 15.45 0.91
CA LYS A 37 -0.07 14.23 0.30
C LYS A 37 -0.70 12.95 0.84
N LYS A 38 -1.36 12.97 2.00
CA LYS A 38 -1.87 11.76 2.66
C LYS A 38 -2.94 11.06 1.81
N VAL A 39 -3.96 11.80 1.39
CA VAL A 39 -5.09 11.27 0.59
C VAL A 39 -4.64 10.73 -0.78
N PRO A 40 -3.84 11.47 -1.59
CA PRO A 40 -3.31 10.92 -2.84
C PRO A 40 -2.48 9.64 -2.64
N TYR A 41 -1.66 9.59 -1.59
CA TYR A 41 -0.80 8.44 -1.31
C TYR A 41 -1.58 7.20 -0.88
N ALA A 42 -2.65 7.38 -0.11
CA ALA A 42 -3.58 6.32 0.26
C ALA A 42 -4.41 5.84 -0.95
N ASN A 43 -4.84 6.74 -1.84
CA ASN A 43 -5.52 6.37 -3.08
C ASN A 43 -4.63 5.54 -4.00
N GLU A 44 -3.37 5.95 -4.21
CA GLU A 44 -2.41 5.19 -5.00
C GLU A 44 -2.19 3.79 -4.41
N THR A 45 -2.16 3.69 -3.08
CA THR A 45 -2.02 2.42 -2.37
C THR A 45 -3.17 1.46 -2.68
N ILE A 46 -4.42 1.92 -2.62
CA ILE A 46 -5.60 1.09 -2.90
C ILE A 46 -5.70 0.74 -4.40
N ILE A 47 -5.46 1.72 -5.28
CA ILE A 47 -5.71 1.54 -6.72
C ILE A 47 -4.61 0.68 -7.37
N PHE A 48 -3.38 0.78 -6.90
CA PHE A 48 -2.23 0.13 -7.54
C PHE A 48 -1.56 -0.92 -6.65
N PHE A 49 -1.11 -0.55 -5.45
CA PHE A 49 -0.24 -1.40 -4.65
C PHE A 49 -0.97 -2.58 -3.99
N SER A 50 -2.19 -2.40 -3.48
CA SER A 50 -3.00 -3.51 -2.95
C SER A 50 -3.29 -4.57 -4.04
N PRO A 51 -3.84 -4.22 -5.23
CA PRO A 51 -4.08 -5.18 -6.29
C PRO A 51 -2.81 -5.87 -6.78
N LEU A 52 -1.68 -5.16 -6.77
CA LEU A 52 -0.38 -5.74 -7.11
C LEU A 52 0.06 -6.78 -6.07
N ALA A 53 -0.03 -6.48 -4.77
CA ALA A 53 0.25 -7.44 -3.71
C ALA A 53 -0.65 -8.69 -3.81
N LYS A 54 -1.95 -8.50 -4.09
CA LYS A 54 -2.90 -9.60 -4.32
C LYS A 54 -2.49 -10.48 -5.51
N LYS A 55 -2.13 -9.88 -6.64
CA LYS A 55 -1.66 -10.61 -7.83
C LYS A 55 -0.41 -11.45 -7.58
N LEU A 56 0.43 -11.04 -6.62
CA LEU A 56 1.65 -11.75 -6.23
C LEU A 56 1.44 -12.75 -5.08
N GLY A 57 0.20 -12.93 -4.59
CA GLY A 57 -0.13 -13.82 -3.48
C GLY A 57 0.33 -13.29 -2.11
N LEU A 58 0.66 -12.00 -2.00
CA LEU A 58 1.11 -11.36 -0.76
C LEU A 58 -0.08 -10.82 0.03
N TYR A 59 -0.99 -11.71 0.44
CA TYR A 59 -2.29 -11.33 1.01
C TYR A 59 -2.18 -10.49 2.29
N HIS A 60 -1.28 -10.85 3.22
CA HIS A 60 -1.07 -10.04 4.44
C HIS A 60 -0.61 -8.61 4.14
N ILE A 61 0.25 -8.42 3.13
CA ILE A 61 0.68 -7.08 2.71
C ILE A 61 -0.50 -6.33 2.07
N GLN A 62 -1.29 -7.00 1.24
CA GLN A 62 -2.48 -6.40 0.64
C GLN A 62 -3.49 -5.94 1.69
N GLU A 63 -3.86 -6.82 2.63
CA GLU A 63 -4.81 -6.52 3.72
C GLU A 63 -4.33 -5.31 4.53
N GLU A 64 -3.06 -5.29 4.94
CA GLU A 64 -2.51 -4.20 5.73
C GLU A 64 -2.44 -2.88 4.96
N LEU A 65 -2.03 -2.90 3.68
CA LEU A 65 -2.06 -1.73 2.80
C LEU A 65 -3.48 -1.16 2.68
N GLU A 66 -4.48 -2.04 2.58
CA GLU A 66 -5.86 -1.63 2.48
C GLU A 66 -6.42 -1.06 3.77
N GLU A 67 -6.07 -1.64 4.92
CA GLU A 67 -6.45 -1.10 6.23
C GLU A 67 -5.85 0.28 6.46
N LEU A 68 -4.53 0.40 6.26
CA LEU A 68 -3.82 1.67 6.41
C LEU A 68 -4.38 2.73 5.48
N ALA A 69 -4.61 2.42 4.21
CA ALA A 69 -5.18 3.40 3.28
C ALA A 69 -6.61 3.80 3.64
N PHE A 70 -7.44 2.87 4.11
CA PHE A 70 -8.80 3.17 4.52
C PHE A 70 -8.87 4.17 5.69
N GLN A 71 -7.91 4.11 6.63
CA GLN A 71 -7.79 5.08 7.72
C GLN A 71 -7.69 6.53 7.23
N TYR A 72 -6.96 6.74 6.13
CA TYR A 72 -6.75 8.09 5.58
C TYR A 72 -7.82 8.50 4.56
N LEU A 73 -8.50 7.54 3.92
CA LEU A 73 -9.56 7.82 2.95
C LEU A 73 -10.93 7.99 3.61
N ASN A 74 -11.18 7.36 4.76
CA ASN A 74 -12.45 7.43 5.48
C ASN A 74 -12.26 7.59 7.00
N PRO A 75 -11.71 8.73 7.49
CA PRO A 75 -11.42 8.93 8.91
C PRO A 75 -12.60 8.71 9.87
N PRO A 76 -13.84 9.21 9.60
CA PRO A 76 -14.96 9.01 10.53
C PRO A 76 -15.47 7.56 10.56
N LYS A 77 -15.22 6.74 9.53
CA LYS A 77 -15.62 5.33 9.48
C LYS A 77 -14.64 4.42 10.21
N TYR A 78 -13.37 4.81 10.32
CA TYR A 78 -12.34 4.01 10.98
C TYR A 78 -12.44 4.03 12.52
N ALA A 79 -13.00 5.09 13.11
CA ALA A 79 -13.15 5.22 14.56
C ALA A 79 -14.06 4.16 15.22
N GLY A 80 -14.75 3.32 14.43
CA GLY A 80 -15.80 2.41 14.90
C GLY A 80 -15.56 0.90 14.76
N GLY A 81 -14.42 0.43 14.23
CA GLY A 81 -14.13 -1.01 14.18
C GLY A 81 -13.41 -1.46 12.90
N SER A 82 -12.67 -2.57 13.03
CA SER A 82 -11.95 -3.19 11.91
C SER A 82 -12.90 -3.57 10.78
N LYS A 83 -12.39 -3.54 9.54
CA LYS A 83 -13.11 -3.71 8.27
C LYS A 83 -14.05 -4.92 8.16
N LEU A 84 -13.94 -5.92 9.04
CA LEU A 84 -14.66 -7.18 8.90
C LEU A 84 -16.18 -7.09 9.13
N GLN A 85 -16.70 -6.02 9.75
CA GLN A 85 -18.14 -5.93 10.05
C GLN A 85 -18.99 -5.12 9.06
N GLN A 86 -18.40 -4.35 8.13
CA GLN A 86 -19.15 -3.34 7.37
C GLN A 86 -19.24 -3.56 5.86
N CYS A 87 -18.48 -4.49 5.26
CA CYS A 87 -18.70 -4.89 3.87
C CYS A 87 -19.74 -6.03 3.71
N LEU A 88 -20.33 -6.50 4.82
CA LEU A 88 -21.33 -7.58 4.87
C LEU A 88 -22.73 -7.11 5.34
N ASN A 89 -22.97 -5.80 5.44
CA ASN A 89 -24.28 -5.23 5.76
C ASN A 89 -24.69 -4.18 4.73
#